data_AF-A0A7Z9QHG9-F1
#
_entry.id   AF-A0A7Z9QHG9-F1
#
_cell.length_a   1.000
_cell.length_b   1.000
_cell.length_c   1.000
_cell.angle_alpha   90.00
_cell.angle_beta   90.00
_cell.angle_gamma   90.00
#
_symmetry.space_group_name_H-M   'P 1'
#
loop_
_entity.id
_entity.type
_entity.pdbx_description
1 polymer ?
#
loop_
_entity_poly.entity_id
_entity_poly.type
_entity_poly.pdbx_seq_one_letter_code
_entity_poly.pdbx_strand_id
1 'polypeptide(L)'
;MKSVQVNLGSRSYPIHVKSGLLKQTASILSDQNHGQKWVIISQYNLMDLFGFDLMTVLNESGFNCDFITLPVGEASKSLNEFSRVISQMVEFGCDRKTTIIALGGGVVGDVSGFVASSFMRGIDYYQIPTTLLAMVDSSIGGKTGINIAEGKNLVGAIYQPKGVLIDPVILESLPQEEVFAGLGEIIKYGAIWDKAFLIDISTWLEDIDSFPFEDAIRKSCKIKAEVVSKDEREGDL
;
A
#
# COMPACT_ATOMS: atom_id res chain seq x y z
N MET A 1 9.74 -14.03 -9.92
CA MET A 1 9.35 -12.65 -10.29
C MET A 1 10.42 -11.70 -9.77
N LYS A 2 10.92 -10.73 -10.55
CA LYS A 2 11.91 -9.76 -10.03
C LYS A 2 11.18 -8.67 -9.23
N SER A 3 11.45 -8.56 -7.94
CA SER A 3 10.95 -7.49 -7.07
C SER A 3 11.93 -6.32 -6.99
N VAL A 4 11.42 -5.14 -6.65
CA VAL A 4 12.25 -4.02 -6.17
C VAL A 4 12.46 -4.23 -4.66
N GLN A 5 13.67 -4.01 -4.16
CA GLN A 5 13.99 -4.18 -2.74
C GLN A 5 14.18 -2.82 -2.08
N VAL A 6 13.52 -2.59 -0.95
CA VAL A 6 13.79 -1.47 -0.06
C VAL A 6 14.77 -1.96 1.01
N ASN A 7 15.98 -1.42 1.05
CA ASN A 7 17.07 -1.94 1.87
C ASN A 7 17.17 -1.16 3.18
N LEU A 8 16.58 -1.71 4.25
CA LEU A 8 16.51 -1.10 5.59
C LEU A 8 17.06 -2.04 6.68
N GLY A 9 18.03 -2.88 6.32
CA GLY A 9 18.58 -3.91 7.20
C GLY A 9 17.53 -4.96 7.57
N SER A 10 17.28 -5.17 8.87
CA SER A 10 16.27 -6.10 9.36
C SER A 10 14.81 -5.73 9.01
N ARG A 11 14.58 -4.50 8.54
CA ARG A 11 13.26 -4.00 8.12
C ARG A 11 13.12 -3.92 6.60
N SER A 12 14.05 -4.53 5.86
CA SER A 12 13.97 -4.58 4.40
C SER A 12 12.73 -5.34 3.94
N TYR A 13 12.13 -4.90 2.84
CA TYR A 13 10.94 -5.53 2.29
C TYR A 13 10.90 -5.46 0.76
N PRO A 14 10.25 -6.44 0.11
CA PRO A 14 10.06 -6.45 -1.34
C PRO A 14 8.85 -5.60 -1.76
N ILE A 15 8.98 -4.98 -2.93
CA ILE A 15 7.89 -4.43 -3.72
C ILE A 15 7.73 -5.29 -4.97
N HIS A 16 6.55 -5.89 -5.09
CA HIS A 16 6.15 -6.73 -6.19
C HIS A 16 5.28 -5.91 -7.14
N VAL A 17 5.68 -5.77 -8.41
CA VAL A 17 4.92 -5.03 -9.43
C VAL A 17 4.71 -5.94 -10.63
N LYS A 18 3.45 -6.29 -10.90
CA LYS A 18 3.07 -7.15 -12.04
C LYS A 18 1.57 -7.04 -12.31
N SER A 19 1.16 -7.01 -13.58
CA SER A 19 -0.26 -7.13 -13.93
C SER A 19 -0.86 -8.49 -13.51
N GLY A 20 -2.06 -8.45 -12.92
CA GLY A 20 -2.76 -9.63 -12.39
C GLY A 20 -2.14 -10.20 -11.11
N LEU A 21 -1.35 -9.40 -10.39
CA LEU A 21 -0.72 -9.78 -9.11
C LEU A 21 -1.75 -10.05 -8.01
N LEU A 22 -2.91 -9.40 -8.02
CA LEU A 22 -3.90 -9.56 -6.95
C LEU A 22 -4.35 -11.03 -6.82
N LYS A 23 -4.52 -11.73 -7.95
CA LYS A 23 -4.86 -13.16 -8.00
C LYS A 23 -3.73 -14.08 -7.54
N GLN A 24 -2.48 -13.58 -7.50
CA GLN A 24 -1.30 -14.30 -7.04
C GLN A 24 -1.00 -14.04 -5.54
N THR A 25 -1.78 -13.20 -4.86
CA THR A 25 -1.52 -12.77 -3.48
C THR A 25 -1.34 -13.95 -2.53
N ALA A 26 -2.24 -14.94 -2.56
CA ALA A 26 -2.14 -16.12 -1.69
C ALA A 26 -0.83 -16.91 -1.90
N SER A 27 -0.39 -17.07 -3.16
CA SER A 27 0.86 -17.74 -3.48
C SER A 27 2.10 -16.94 -3.06
N ILE A 28 2.01 -15.61 -3.05
CA ILE A 28 3.13 -14.74 -2.64
C ILE A 28 3.27 -14.74 -1.12
N LEU A 29 2.15 -14.81 -0.41
CA LEU A 29 2.09 -14.73 1.04
C LEU A 29 2.10 -16.12 1.73
N SER A 30 2.12 -17.22 0.96
CA SER A 30 1.99 -18.58 1.48
C SER A 30 3.03 -18.91 2.55
N ASP A 31 4.28 -18.50 2.33
CA ASP A 31 5.39 -18.79 3.25
C ASP A 31 5.26 -18.03 4.57
N GLN A 32 4.42 -16.99 4.61
CA GLN A 32 4.13 -16.16 5.77
C GLN A 32 2.84 -16.60 6.47
N ASN A 33 2.06 -17.48 5.86
CA ASN A 33 0.84 -18.02 6.45
C ASN A 33 1.17 -19.21 7.36
N HIS A 34 1.13 -18.96 8.66
CA HIS A 34 1.35 -19.96 9.72
C HIS A 34 0.05 -20.26 10.50
N GLY A 35 -1.10 -19.99 9.90
CA GLY A 35 -2.42 -20.19 10.51
C GLY A 35 -2.87 -19.05 11.43
N GLN A 36 -2.15 -17.93 11.44
CA GLN A 36 -2.58 -16.71 12.14
C GLN A 36 -3.84 -16.09 11.51
N LYS A 37 -4.44 -15.14 12.22
CA LYS A 37 -5.50 -14.29 11.66
C LYS A 37 -4.91 -13.28 10.68
N TRP A 38 -5.59 -13.13 9.56
CA TRP A 38 -5.38 -12.08 8.58
C TRP A 38 -6.57 -11.13 8.60
N VAL A 39 -6.33 -9.83 8.50
CA VAL A 39 -7.39 -8.83 8.44
C VAL A 39 -7.16 -7.92 7.24
N ILE A 40 -8.09 -7.94 6.28
CA ILE A 40 -8.09 -6.97 5.19
C ILE A 40 -8.74 -5.69 5.71
N ILE A 41 -8.01 -4.58 5.69
CA ILE A 41 -8.55 -3.25 5.96
C ILE A 41 -8.69 -2.52 4.63
N SER A 42 -9.90 -2.04 4.33
CA SER A 42 -10.25 -1.45 3.04
C SER A 42 -11.43 -0.48 3.15
N GLN A 43 -11.91 0.07 2.04
CA GLN A 43 -13.19 0.76 1.92
C GLN A 43 -14.23 -0.16 1.26
N TYR A 44 -15.51 0.07 1.50
CA TYR A 44 -16.57 -0.84 1.04
C TYR A 44 -16.57 -1.05 -0.49
N ASN A 45 -16.46 0.02 -1.27
CA ASN A 45 -16.38 -0.05 -2.73
C ASN A 45 -15.16 -0.88 -3.23
N LEU A 46 -14.04 -0.82 -2.52
CA LEU A 46 -12.85 -1.59 -2.86
C LEU A 46 -12.96 -3.05 -2.40
N MET A 47 -13.68 -3.31 -1.30
CA MET A 47 -14.05 -4.67 -0.91
C MET A 47 -14.92 -5.33 -1.99
N ASP A 48 -15.92 -4.61 -2.49
CA ASP A 48 -16.81 -5.09 -3.56
C ASP A 48 -16.05 -5.37 -4.86
N LEU A 49 -15.16 -4.46 -5.27
CA LEU A 49 -14.42 -4.60 -6.54
C LEU A 49 -13.32 -5.65 -6.49
N PHE A 50 -12.63 -5.79 -5.34
CA PHE A 50 -11.38 -6.53 -5.26
C PHE A 50 -11.25 -7.39 -3.99
N GLY A 51 -11.74 -6.89 -2.85
CA GLY A 51 -11.48 -7.49 -1.55
C GLY A 51 -12.18 -8.83 -1.33
N PHE A 52 -13.43 -9.00 -1.78
CA PHE A 52 -14.14 -10.28 -1.59
C PHE A 52 -13.57 -11.40 -2.47
N ASP A 53 -13.18 -11.09 -3.71
CA ASP A 53 -12.47 -12.04 -4.57
C ASP A 53 -11.10 -12.41 -3.97
N LEU A 54 -10.35 -11.42 -3.47
CA LEU A 54 -9.09 -11.66 -2.76
C LEU A 54 -9.30 -12.55 -1.53
N MET A 55 -10.30 -12.25 -0.70
CA MET A 55 -10.62 -13.00 0.51
C MET A 55 -10.99 -14.45 0.18
N THR A 56 -11.73 -14.67 -0.91
CA THR A 56 -12.07 -16.02 -1.41
C THR A 56 -10.79 -16.79 -1.76
N VAL A 57 -9.90 -16.19 -2.57
CA VAL A 57 -8.63 -16.80 -2.96
C VAL A 57 -7.74 -17.11 -1.76
N LEU A 58 -7.69 -16.22 -0.77
CA LEU A 58 -6.93 -16.42 0.46
C LEU A 58 -7.52 -17.58 1.29
N ASN A 59 -8.83 -17.61 1.50
CA ASN A 59 -9.49 -18.65 2.29
C ASN A 59 -9.37 -20.04 1.63
N GLU A 60 -9.53 -20.13 0.31
CA GLU A 60 -9.30 -21.38 -0.45
C GLU A 60 -7.84 -21.86 -0.35
N SER A 61 -6.91 -20.93 -0.11
CA SER A 61 -5.49 -21.21 0.11
C SER A 61 -5.13 -21.45 1.58
N GLY A 62 -6.11 -21.60 2.46
CA GLY A 62 -5.92 -21.94 3.88
C GLY A 62 -5.57 -20.74 4.78
N PHE A 63 -5.83 -19.51 4.35
CA PHE A 63 -5.72 -18.33 5.22
C PHE A 63 -6.99 -18.22 6.07
N ASN A 64 -6.83 -17.70 7.29
CA ASN A 64 -7.95 -17.33 8.16
C ASN A 64 -8.15 -15.81 8.06
N CYS A 65 -8.93 -15.37 7.08
CA CYS A 65 -9.06 -13.96 6.75
C CYS A 65 -10.42 -13.39 7.20
N ASP A 66 -10.38 -12.29 7.96
CA ASP A 66 -11.50 -11.39 8.25
C ASP A 66 -11.29 -10.07 7.49
N PHE A 67 -12.28 -9.17 7.50
CA PHE A 67 -12.15 -7.83 6.92
C PHE A 67 -12.76 -6.74 7.80
N ILE A 68 -12.24 -5.52 7.68
CA ILE A 68 -12.74 -4.31 8.31
C ILE A 68 -12.85 -3.22 7.24
N THR A 69 -14.01 -2.59 7.13
CA THR A 69 -14.22 -1.46 6.23
C THR A 69 -14.01 -0.13 6.96
N LEU A 70 -13.42 0.84 6.26
CA LEU A 70 -13.28 2.23 6.63
C LEU A 70 -14.28 3.08 5.82
N PRO A 71 -14.69 4.25 6.35
CA PRO A 71 -15.42 5.24 5.57
C PRO A 71 -14.64 5.68 4.32
N VAL A 72 -15.37 6.11 3.29
CA VAL A 72 -14.75 6.65 2.07
C VAL A 72 -14.12 8.02 2.37
N GLY A 73 -12.94 8.25 1.80
CA GLY A 73 -12.26 9.54 1.83
C GLY A 73 -11.47 9.83 3.12
N GLU A 74 -10.98 11.07 3.21
CA GLU A 74 -10.03 11.54 4.23
C GLU A 74 -10.58 11.46 5.68
N ALA A 75 -11.90 11.44 5.86
CA ALA A 75 -12.53 11.31 7.17
C ALA A 75 -12.20 9.99 7.88
N SER A 76 -11.79 8.96 7.13
CA SER A 76 -11.31 7.70 7.70
C SER A 76 -9.97 7.83 8.41
N LYS A 77 -9.18 8.88 8.12
CA LYS A 77 -7.93 9.20 8.82
C LYS A 77 -8.23 9.92 10.12
N SER A 78 -8.93 9.27 11.05
CA SER A 78 -9.30 9.87 12.33
C SER A 78 -9.00 8.95 13.51
N LEU A 79 -8.86 9.55 14.71
CA LEU A 79 -8.65 8.81 15.94
C LEU A 79 -9.84 7.89 16.27
N ASN A 80 -11.06 8.29 15.89
CA ASN A 80 -12.27 7.50 16.08
C ASN A 80 -12.22 6.21 15.26
N GLU A 81 -11.87 6.31 13.98
CA GLU A 81 -11.77 5.14 13.10
C GLU A 81 -10.61 4.24 13.51
N PHE A 82 -9.46 4.81 13.89
CA PHE A 82 -8.36 4.05 14.48
C PHE A 82 -8.80 3.24 15.71
N SER A 83 -9.51 3.86 16.66
CA SER A 83 -10.02 3.17 17.85
C SER A 83 -11.05 2.09 17.48
N ARG A 84 -11.94 2.35 16.51
CA ARG A 84 -12.95 1.40 16.06
C ARG A 84 -12.32 0.16 15.44
N VAL A 85 -11.32 0.34 14.57
CA VAL A 85 -10.59 -0.77 13.94
C VAL A 85 -9.91 -1.63 15.00
N ILE A 86 -9.23 -1.03 15.98
CA ILE A 86 -8.59 -1.79 17.07
C ILE A 86 -9.62 -2.60 17.86
N SER A 87 -10.77 -2.02 18.22
CA SER A 87 -11.82 -2.75 18.94
C SER A 87 -12.34 -3.95 18.13
N GLN A 88 -12.58 -3.77 16.83
CA GLN A 88 -13.02 -4.86 15.96
C GLN A 88 -11.96 -5.97 15.82
N MET A 89 -10.68 -5.60 15.73
CA MET A 89 -9.61 -6.60 15.73
C MET A 89 -9.59 -7.42 17.02
N VAL A 90 -9.84 -6.80 18.18
CA VAL A 90 -9.98 -7.52 19.47
C VAL A 90 -11.18 -8.46 19.45
N GLU A 91 -12.32 -8.02 18.93
CA GLU A 91 -13.54 -8.84 18.81
C GLU A 91 -13.33 -10.05 17.89
N PHE A 92 -12.56 -9.89 16.81
CA PHE A 92 -12.15 -11.00 15.95
C PHE A 92 -11.16 -11.95 16.61
N GLY A 93 -10.67 -11.66 17.82
CA GLY A 93 -9.65 -12.46 18.50
C GLY A 93 -8.26 -12.31 17.88
N CYS A 94 -7.96 -11.15 17.29
CA CYS A 94 -6.62 -10.84 16.80
C CYS A 94 -5.62 -10.74 17.95
N ASP A 95 -4.38 -11.14 17.69
CA ASP A 95 -3.29 -11.11 18.65
C ASP A 95 -2.01 -10.53 18.03
N ARG A 96 -0.86 -10.67 18.71
CA ARG A 96 0.43 -10.15 18.24
C ARG A 96 0.95 -10.82 16.95
N LYS A 97 0.38 -11.96 16.54
CA LYS A 97 0.74 -12.67 15.32
C LYS A 97 -0.18 -12.32 14.14
N THR A 98 -1.27 -11.60 14.39
CA THR A 98 -2.18 -11.15 13.33
C THR A 98 -1.44 -10.37 12.26
N THR A 99 -1.85 -10.54 11.01
CA THR A 99 -1.30 -9.80 9.88
C THR A 99 -2.38 -8.95 9.21
N ILE A 100 -2.09 -7.69 8.95
CA ILE A 100 -3.00 -6.79 8.23
C ILE A 100 -2.67 -6.78 6.74
N ILE A 101 -3.69 -6.75 5.88
CA ILE A 101 -3.57 -6.40 4.46
C ILE A 101 -4.29 -5.07 4.25
N ALA A 102 -3.54 -4.02 3.93
CA ALA A 102 -4.10 -2.71 3.58
C ALA A 102 -4.43 -2.69 2.09
N LEU A 103 -5.71 -2.87 1.74
CA LEU A 103 -6.20 -2.85 0.37
C LEU A 103 -6.84 -1.49 0.10
N GLY A 104 -6.11 -0.57 -0.54
CA GLY A 104 -6.68 0.72 -0.89
C GLY A 104 -5.68 1.80 -1.29
N GLY A 105 -6.15 3.03 -1.43
CA GLY A 105 -5.28 4.19 -1.68
C GLY A 105 -4.46 4.59 -0.45
N GLY A 106 -3.77 5.74 -0.54
CA GLY A 106 -2.89 6.23 0.53
C GLY A 106 -3.58 6.40 1.88
N VAL A 107 -4.87 6.76 1.88
CA VAL A 107 -5.68 6.87 3.10
C VAL A 107 -5.80 5.53 3.85
N VAL A 108 -6.15 4.46 3.14
CA VAL A 108 -6.25 3.11 3.74
C VAL A 108 -4.86 2.64 4.17
N GLY A 109 -3.83 2.88 3.37
CA GLY A 109 -2.45 2.55 3.69
C GLY A 109 -1.98 3.20 5.00
N ASP A 110 -2.20 4.50 5.15
CA ASP A 110 -1.80 5.27 6.34
C ASP A 110 -2.51 4.79 7.61
N VAL A 111 -3.83 4.62 7.56
CA VAL A 111 -4.62 4.15 8.71
C VAL A 111 -4.21 2.74 9.09
N SER A 112 -4.14 1.84 8.11
CA SER A 112 -3.82 0.42 8.34
C SER A 112 -2.40 0.25 8.88
N GLY A 113 -1.43 0.99 8.33
CA GLY A 113 -0.07 0.97 8.82
C GLY A 113 0.05 1.54 10.23
N PHE A 114 -0.72 2.58 10.57
CA PHE A 114 -0.71 3.13 11.92
C PHE A 114 -1.36 2.18 12.92
N VAL A 115 -2.47 1.54 12.54
CA VAL A 115 -3.09 0.43 13.31
C VAL A 115 -2.06 -0.69 13.52
N ALA A 116 -1.37 -1.14 12.46
CA ALA A 116 -0.37 -2.19 12.55
C ALA A 116 0.80 -1.82 13.47
N SER A 117 1.26 -0.57 13.45
CA SER A 117 2.34 -0.09 14.32
C SER A 117 1.95 -0.04 15.81
N SER A 118 0.65 0.13 16.09
CA SER A 118 0.14 0.40 17.44
C SER A 118 -0.47 -0.83 18.10
N PHE A 119 -1.22 -1.64 17.35
CA PHE A 119 -1.89 -2.82 17.87
C PHE A 119 -0.87 -3.81 18.43
N MET A 120 -1.05 -4.20 19.69
CA MET A 120 -0.09 -5.06 20.42
C MET A 120 1.38 -4.56 20.38
N ARG A 121 1.60 -3.26 20.17
CA ARG A 121 2.91 -2.59 19.99
C ARG A 121 3.66 -2.99 18.71
N GLY A 122 2.94 -3.40 17.68
CA GLY A 122 3.50 -3.76 16.39
C GLY A 122 3.08 -5.17 15.97
N ILE A 123 2.41 -5.24 14.82
CA ILE A 123 2.10 -6.48 14.11
C ILE A 123 2.47 -6.34 12.64
N ASP A 124 2.55 -7.46 11.93
CA ASP A 124 2.94 -7.46 10.53
C ASP A 124 1.82 -6.89 9.65
N TYR A 125 2.19 -6.19 8.58
CA TYR A 125 1.23 -5.75 7.56
C TYR A 125 1.81 -5.70 6.16
N TYR A 126 0.93 -5.84 5.17
CA TYR A 126 1.23 -5.74 3.75
C TYR A 126 0.39 -4.63 3.12
N GLN A 127 0.94 -3.96 2.10
CA GLN A 127 0.18 -2.99 1.32
C GLN A 127 -0.21 -3.56 -0.05
N ILE A 128 -1.46 -3.35 -0.44
CA ILE A 128 -1.98 -3.55 -1.79
C ILE A 128 -2.55 -2.20 -2.26
N PRO A 129 -1.71 -1.28 -2.75
CA PRO A 129 -2.14 0.05 -3.13
C PRO A 129 -3.05 0.01 -4.37
N THR A 130 -4.17 0.75 -4.34
CA THR A 130 -5.16 0.77 -5.43
C THR A 130 -5.23 2.09 -6.20
N THR A 131 -4.48 3.11 -5.79
CA THR A 131 -4.34 4.37 -6.53
C THR A 131 -2.92 4.50 -7.07
N LEU A 132 -2.76 5.14 -8.23
CA LEU A 132 -1.44 5.32 -8.83
C LEU A 132 -0.49 6.07 -7.88
N LEU A 133 -1.00 7.11 -7.20
CA LEU A 133 -0.27 7.85 -6.17
C LEU A 133 0.26 6.92 -5.06
N ALA A 134 -0.56 6.01 -4.57
CA ALA A 134 -0.14 5.07 -3.54
C ALA A 134 0.85 4.03 -4.06
N MET A 135 0.67 3.56 -5.29
CA MET A 135 1.57 2.60 -5.93
C MET A 135 3.01 3.14 -6.08
N VAL A 136 3.18 4.45 -6.31
CA VAL A 136 4.50 5.02 -6.61
C VAL A 136 5.13 5.83 -5.48
N ASP A 137 4.35 6.21 -4.46
CA ASP A 137 4.85 7.06 -3.37
C ASP A 137 4.38 6.59 -1.98
N SER A 138 3.11 6.79 -1.61
CA SER A 138 2.70 6.67 -0.20
C SER A 138 2.76 5.26 0.39
N SER A 139 2.75 4.21 -0.43
CA SER A 139 2.96 2.84 0.07
C SER A 139 4.43 2.50 0.38
N ILE A 140 5.37 3.42 0.11
CA ILE A 140 6.82 3.21 0.20
C ILE A 140 7.43 4.30 1.08
N GLY A 141 8.10 3.90 2.18
CA GLY A 141 8.72 4.82 3.14
C GLY A 141 8.26 4.62 4.58
N GLY A 142 7.16 3.88 4.79
CA GLY A 142 6.69 3.51 6.12
C GLY A 142 6.04 4.65 6.91
N LYS A 143 5.79 5.80 6.28
CA LYS A 143 4.95 6.83 6.89
C LYS A 143 3.53 6.31 7.03
N THR A 144 3.01 6.41 8.25
CA THR A 144 1.65 6.01 8.57
C THR A 144 1.09 7.02 9.55
N GLY A 145 -0.22 7.26 9.53
CA GLY A 145 -0.80 8.20 10.47
C GLY A 145 -2.26 8.55 10.21
N ILE A 146 -2.76 9.38 11.10
CA ILE A 146 -4.14 9.87 11.13
C ILE A 146 -4.14 11.38 11.32
N ASN A 147 -5.28 11.99 11.02
CA ASN A 147 -5.53 13.40 11.24
C ASN A 147 -6.16 13.58 12.63
N ILE A 148 -5.84 14.73 13.24
CA ILE A 148 -6.50 15.25 14.44
C ILE A 148 -7.12 16.61 14.11
N ALA A 149 -7.89 17.19 15.04
CA ALA A 149 -8.56 18.46 14.80
C ALA A 149 -7.59 19.59 14.44
N GLU A 150 -6.37 19.51 14.98
CA GLU A 150 -5.29 20.49 14.83
C GLU A 150 -4.55 20.37 13.49
N GLY A 151 -4.68 19.26 12.76
CA GLY A 151 -4.00 19.11 11.48
C GLY A 151 -3.92 17.70 10.93
N LYS A 152 -3.48 17.62 9.67
CA LYS A 152 -3.31 16.37 8.94
C LYS A 152 -1.99 15.70 9.28
N ASN A 153 -2.00 14.37 9.37
CA ASN A 153 -0.81 13.51 9.55
C ASN A 153 0.07 13.87 10.76
N LEU A 154 -0.47 14.55 11.78
CA LEU A 154 0.31 14.96 12.96
C LEU A 154 0.54 13.81 13.95
N VAL A 155 -0.28 12.76 13.88
CA VAL A 155 -0.18 11.58 14.76
C VAL A 155 0.05 10.37 13.89
N GLY A 156 1.16 9.68 14.12
CA GLY A 156 1.58 8.58 13.26
C GLY A 156 2.85 7.89 13.72
N ALA A 157 3.37 7.01 12.86
CA ALA A 157 4.61 6.29 13.08
C ALA A 157 5.33 6.04 11.75
N ILE A 158 6.66 5.93 11.81
CA ILE A 158 7.47 5.32 10.74
C ILE A 158 7.48 3.81 10.99
N TYR A 159 6.66 3.07 10.26
CA TYR A 159 6.45 1.64 10.39
C TYR A 159 6.47 0.97 9.02
N GLN A 160 7.42 0.06 8.77
CA GLN A 160 7.62 -0.53 7.45
C GLN A 160 6.71 -1.74 7.21
N PRO A 161 6.12 -1.88 6.00
CA PRO A 161 5.39 -3.09 5.66
C PRO A 161 6.34 -4.27 5.49
N LYS A 162 5.80 -5.49 5.56
CA LYS A 162 6.51 -6.73 5.21
C LYS A 162 6.58 -6.97 3.70
N GLY A 163 5.80 -6.23 2.93
CA GLY A 163 5.84 -6.21 1.48
C GLY A 163 4.76 -5.33 0.89
N VAL A 164 4.97 -4.92 -0.36
CA VAL A 164 4.01 -4.14 -1.15
C VAL A 164 3.70 -4.90 -2.42
N LEU A 165 2.41 -5.14 -2.70
CA LEU A 165 1.95 -5.90 -3.85
C LEU A 165 1.14 -4.97 -4.76
N ILE A 166 1.73 -4.61 -5.90
CA ILE A 166 1.17 -3.66 -6.85
C ILE A 166 0.69 -4.39 -8.10
N ASP A 167 -0.61 -4.28 -8.35
CA ASP A 167 -1.27 -4.75 -9.56
C ASP A 167 -1.74 -3.56 -10.42
N PRO A 168 -1.02 -3.21 -11.50
CA PRO A 168 -1.39 -2.09 -12.36
C PRO A 168 -2.79 -2.23 -13.00
N VAL A 169 -3.33 -3.45 -13.12
CA VAL A 169 -4.68 -3.67 -13.71
C VAL A 169 -5.77 -2.99 -12.88
N ILE A 170 -5.55 -2.79 -11.58
CA ILE A 170 -6.51 -2.09 -10.70
C ILE A 170 -6.81 -0.67 -11.19
N LEU A 171 -5.85 -0.02 -11.87
CA LEU A 171 -5.99 1.34 -12.39
C LEU A 171 -7.11 1.46 -13.44
N GLU A 172 -7.50 0.36 -14.10
CA GLU A 172 -8.62 0.34 -15.06
C GLU A 172 -9.97 0.69 -14.41
N SER A 173 -10.10 0.45 -13.09
CA SER A 173 -11.30 0.82 -12.31
C SER A 173 -11.25 2.23 -11.73
N LEU A 174 -10.09 2.88 -11.78
CA LEU A 174 -9.85 4.15 -11.10
C LEU A 174 -10.33 5.32 -11.98
N PRO A 175 -10.98 6.35 -11.40
CA PRO A 175 -11.31 7.55 -12.16
C PRO A 175 -10.05 8.16 -12.82
N GLN A 176 -10.20 8.61 -14.06
CA GLN A 176 -9.06 9.12 -14.85
C GLN A 176 -8.35 10.29 -14.16
N GLU A 177 -9.09 11.13 -13.43
CA GLU A 177 -8.55 12.24 -12.63
C GLU A 177 -7.59 11.76 -11.53
N GLU A 178 -7.88 10.63 -10.87
CA GLU A 178 -7.03 10.04 -9.84
C GLU A 178 -5.77 9.38 -10.44
N VAL A 179 -5.88 8.84 -11.67
CA VAL A 179 -4.71 8.39 -12.44
C VAL A 179 -3.81 9.58 -12.75
N PHE A 180 -4.38 10.69 -13.24
CA PHE A 180 -3.62 11.90 -13.55
C PHE A 180 -2.95 12.53 -12.32
N ALA A 181 -3.63 12.52 -11.17
CA ALA A 181 -3.03 12.95 -9.90
C ALA A 181 -1.76 12.13 -9.58
N GLY A 182 -1.80 10.81 -9.78
CA GLY A 182 -0.63 9.93 -9.59
C GLY A 182 0.48 10.12 -10.63
N LEU A 183 0.15 10.48 -11.87
CA LEU A 183 1.16 10.76 -12.90
C LEU A 183 2.04 11.95 -12.52
N GLY A 184 1.51 12.92 -11.78
CA GLY A 184 2.30 14.04 -11.25
C GLY A 184 3.52 13.57 -10.45
N GLU A 185 3.35 12.55 -9.61
CA GLU A 185 4.45 11.96 -8.84
C GLU A 185 5.45 11.18 -9.70
N ILE A 186 4.97 10.49 -10.74
CA ILE A 186 5.84 9.81 -11.70
C ILE A 186 6.71 10.82 -12.46
N ILE A 187 6.11 11.92 -12.92
CA ILE A 187 6.81 13.03 -13.57
C ILE A 187 7.82 13.65 -12.59
N LYS A 188 7.44 13.85 -11.32
CA LYS A 188 8.33 14.37 -10.26
C LYS A 188 9.61 13.54 -10.18
N TYR A 189 9.51 12.21 -10.09
CA TYR A 189 10.69 11.34 -10.03
C TYR A 189 11.61 11.47 -11.24
N GLY A 190 11.05 11.55 -12.45
CA GLY A 190 11.85 11.82 -13.65
C GLY A 190 12.54 13.18 -13.59
N ALA A 191 11.82 14.23 -13.16
CA ALA A 191 12.33 15.59 -13.12
C ALA A 191 13.45 15.80 -12.09
N ILE A 192 13.34 15.17 -10.91
CA ILE A 192 14.28 15.42 -9.81
C ILE A 192 15.39 14.36 -9.68
N TRP A 193 15.22 13.17 -10.27
CA TRP A 193 16.12 12.04 -10.02
C TRP A 193 16.66 11.37 -11.28
N ASP A 194 15.80 11.15 -12.30
CA ASP A 194 16.17 10.37 -13.49
C ASP A 194 15.73 11.05 -14.79
N LYS A 195 16.65 11.77 -15.41
CA LYS A 195 16.42 12.46 -16.70
C LYS A 195 16.03 11.50 -17.82
N ALA A 196 16.57 10.28 -17.86
CA ALA A 196 16.20 9.31 -18.90
C ALA A 196 14.75 8.85 -18.70
N PHE A 197 14.37 8.61 -17.44
CA PHE A 197 12.98 8.31 -17.10
C PHE A 197 12.02 9.46 -17.46
N LEU A 198 12.41 10.72 -17.27
CA LEU A 198 11.61 11.86 -17.71
C LEU A 198 11.36 11.88 -19.23
N ILE A 199 12.39 11.54 -20.02
CA ILE A 199 12.27 11.44 -21.49
C ILE A 199 11.33 10.30 -21.87
N ASP A 200 11.44 9.14 -21.21
CA ASP A 200 10.53 8.02 -21.41
C ASP A 200 9.08 8.42 -21.10
N ILE A 201 8.84 9.09 -19.96
CA ILE A 201 7.50 9.59 -19.57
C ILE A 201 6.96 10.56 -20.62
N SER A 202 7.76 11.51 -21.08
CA SER A 202 7.35 12.46 -22.12
C SER A 202 6.91 11.76 -23.40
N THR A 203 7.59 10.67 -23.77
CA THR A 203 7.26 9.86 -24.96
C THR A 203 5.98 9.07 -24.73
N TRP A 204 5.82 8.45 -23.56
CA TRP A 204 4.60 7.68 -23.24
C TRP A 204 3.36 8.55 -23.11
N LEU A 205 3.50 9.82 -22.72
CA LEU A 205 2.38 10.76 -22.63
C LEU A 205 1.88 11.25 -24.00
N GLU A 206 2.57 10.94 -25.10
CA GLU A 206 2.05 11.20 -26.46
C GLU A 206 0.77 10.38 -26.74
N ASP A 207 0.64 9.21 -26.11
CA ASP A 207 -0.57 8.38 -26.12
C ASP A 207 -0.83 7.77 -24.74
N ILE A 208 -1.68 8.43 -23.96
CA ILE A 208 -2.01 8.03 -22.59
C ILE A 208 -2.70 6.66 -22.51
N ASP A 209 -3.45 6.27 -23.55
CA ASP A 209 -4.17 4.98 -23.55
C ASP A 209 -3.19 3.80 -23.66
N SER A 210 -1.99 4.04 -24.23
CA SER A 210 -0.90 3.08 -24.33
C SER A 210 0.16 3.24 -23.23
N PHE A 211 -0.10 4.04 -22.19
CA PHE A 211 0.89 4.33 -21.15
C PHE A 211 1.32 3.04 -20.40
N PRO A 212 2.63 2.73 -20.32
CA PRO A 212 3.11 1.46 -19.78
C PRO A 212 3.17 1.52 -18.23
N PHE A 213 2.01 1.46 -17.58
CA PHE A 213 1.89 1.61 -16.13
C PHE A 213 2.80 0.65 -15.34
N GLU A 214 2.91 -0.62 -15.73
CA GLU A 214 3.78 -1.57 -15.02
C GLU A 214 5.25 -1.09 -14.97
N ASP A 215 5.78 -0.62 -16.09
CA ASP A 215 7.17 -0.15 -16.17
C ASP A 215 7.36 1.20 -15.49
N ALA A 216 6.40 2.13 -15.65
CA ALA A 216 6.44 3.44 -14.99
C ALA A 216 6.38 3.31 -13.46
N ILE A 217 5.49 2.46 -12.94
CA ILE A 217 5.39 2.16 -11.51
C ILE A 217 6.68 1.51 -11.03
N ARG A 218 7.20 0.51 -11.75
CA ARG A 218 8.43 -0.19 -11.35
C ARG A 218 9.64 0.74 -11.29
N LYS A 219 9.80 1.66 -12.24
CA LYS A 219 10.87 2.68 -12.21
C LYS A 219 10.68 3.65 -11.04
N SER A 220 9.46 4.13 -10.81
CA SER A 220 9.13 5.02 -9.69
C SER A 220 9.40 4.35 -8.33
N CYS A 221 9.00 3.08 -8.17
CA CYS A 221 9.29 2.29 -6.97
C CYS A 221 10.79 2.14 -6.72
N LYS A 222 11.61 1.96 -7.76
CA LYS A 222 13.08 1.87 -7.61
C LYS A 222 13.66 3.18 -7.10
N ILE A 223 13.24 4.31 -7.66
CA ILE A 223 13.68 5.64 -7.25
C ILE A 223 13.27 5.88 -5.79
N LYS A 224 12.00 5.66 -5.45
CA LYS A 224 11.51 5.84 -4.07
C LYS A 224 12.18 4.89 -3.09
N ALA A 225 12.41 3.63 -3.47
CA ALA A 225 13.15 2.67 -2.65
C ALA A 225 14.59 3.13 -2.39
N GLU A 226 15.27 3.71 -3.38
CA GLU A 226 16.61 4.26 -3.23
C GLU A 226 16.62 5.44 -2.25
N VAL A 227 15.67 6.38 -2.40
CA VAL A 227 15.51 7.53 -1.50
C VAL A 227 15.26 7.06 -0.07
N VAL A 228 14.28 6.17 0.15
CA VAL A 228 13.93 5.64 1.48
C VAL A 228 15.08 4.83 2.09
N SER A 229 15.84 4.09 1.29
CA SER A 229 16.99 3.32 1.79
C SER A 229 18.14 4.22 2.25
N LYS A 230 18.25 5.43 1.68
CA LYS A 230 19.22 6.45 2.10
C LYS A 230 18.71 7.27 3.28
N ASP A 231 17.41 7.55 3.32
CA ASP A 231 16.79 8.42 4.31
C ASP A 231 15.41 7.92 4.77
N GLU A 232 15.41 6.90 5.62
CA GLU A 232 14.16 6.31 6.11
C GLU A 232 13.33 7.27 6.98
N ARG A 233 13.99 8.20 7.68
CA ARG A 233 13.37 9.09 8.67
C ARG A 233 13.29 10.54 8.22
N GLU A 234 13.57 10.80 6.94
CA GLU A 234 13.51 12.13 6.33
C GLU A 234 14.33 13.18 7.08
N GLY A 235 15.62 12.91 7.25
CA GLY A 235 16.63 13.84 7.74
C GLY A 235 17.12 14.85 6.71
N ASP A 236 16.30 15.19 5.70
CA ASP A 236 16.55 16.16 4.62
C ASP A 236 17.65 15.81 3.60
N LEU A 237 17.63 14.57 3.07
CA LEU A 237 18.45 14.14 1.92
C LEU A 237 17.95 14.61 0.54
#